data_AF-A0A353C1M9-F1
#
_entry.id   AF-A0A353C1M9-F1
#
_cell.length_a   1.000
_cell.length_b   1.000
_cell.length_c   1.000
_cell.angle_alpha   90.00
_cell.angle_beta   90.00
_cell.angle_gamma   90.00
#
_symmetry.space_group_name_H-M   'P 1'
#
loop_
_entity.id
_entity.type
_entity.pdbx_description
1 polymer ?
#
loop_
_entity_poly.entity_id
_entity_poly.type
_entity_poly.pdbx_seq_one_letter_code
_entity_poly.pdbx_strand_id
1 'polypeptide(L)'
;MEPNSKIGWVVVAEVYNQDEAQLINGLFLMAAIPVKLERESAGDIYGLTIGPLAKLQILVPQDRVEDAEKILAGQVEEAQDDEGPIE
;
A
#
# COMPACT_ATOMS: atom_id res chain seq x y z
N MET A 1 -13.55 4.46 31.33
CA MET A 1 -12.14 4.56 30.89
C MET A 1 -12.18 4.35 29.38
N GLU A 2 -12.28 5.43 28.61
CA GLU A 2 -12.21 5.35 27.15
C GLU A 2 -10.74 5.56 26.76
N PRO A 3 -10.00 4.52 26.35
CA PRO A 3 -8.77 4.77 25.62
C PRO A 3 -9.20 5.25 24.23
N ASN A 4 -9.36 6.56 24.08
CA ASN A 4 -9.36 7.20 22.78
C ASN A 4 -7.94 7.12 22.21
N SER A 5 -7.54 5.90 21.85
CA SER A 5 -6.31 5.64 21.13
C SER A 5 -6.51 6.32 19.78
N LYS A 6 -5.81 7.43 19.56
CA LYS A 6 -5.69 8.00 18.22
C LYS A 6 -5.03 6.92 17.37
N ILE A 7 -5.84 6.13 16.67
CA ILE A 7 -5.34 5.13 15.74
C ILE A 7 -4.74 5.93 14.58
N GLY A 8 -3.42 6.14 14.63
CA GLY A 8 -2.66 6.72 13.54
C GLY A 8 -2.71 5.75 12.36
N TRP A 9 -3.09 6.24 11.20
CA TRP A 9 -2.99 5.49 9.95
C TRP A 9 -1.61 5.76 9.38
N VAL A 10 -0.88 4.71 9.06
CA VAL A 10 0.50 4.77 8.55
C VAL A 10 0.51 4.15 7.16
N VAL A 11 1.16 4.84 6.22
CA VAL A 11 1.36 4.35 4.85
C VAL A 11 2.39 3.22 4.90
N VAL A 12 2.01 2.04 4.39
CA VAL A 12 2.88 0.85 4.32
C VAL A 12 3.27 0.49 2.90
N ALA A 13 2.49 0.91 1.92
CA ALA A 13 2.80 0.73 0.50
C ALA A 13 2.21 1.87 -0.33
N GLU A 14 2.84 2.15 -1.46
CA GLU A 14 2.37 3.15 -2.42
C GLU A 14 2.39 2.53 -3.81
N VAL A 15 1.26 2.56 -4.50
CA VAL A 15 1.07 1.91 -5.79
C VAL A 15 0.48 2.90 -6.78
N TYR A 16 0.75 2.73 -8.07
CA TYR A 16 0.22 3.61 -9.11
C TYR A 16 -0.92 2.98 -9.91
N ASN A 17 -1.15 1.67 -9.69
CA ASN A 17 -2.16 0.88 -10.37
C ASN A 17 -3.32 0.55 -9.41
N GLN A 18 -4.55 0.75 -9.88
CA GLN A 18 -5.73 0.42 -9.07
C GLN A 18 -5.85 -1.10 -8.84
N ASP A 19 -5.52 -1.91 -9.84
CA ASP A 19 -5.60 -3.37 -9.74
C ASP A 19 -4.64 -3.91 -8.66
N GLU A 20 -3.42 -3.39 -8.61
CA GLU A 20 -2.43 -3.70 -7.60
C GLU A 20 -2.90 -3.26 -6.19
N ALA A 21 -3.49 -2.06 -6.08
CA ALA A 21 -4.08 -1.59 -4.83
C ALA A 21 -5.21 -2.52 -4.33
N GLN A 22 -6.05 -3.01 -5.23
CA GLN A 22 -7.15 -3.92 -4.91
C GLN A 22 -6.64 -5.31 -4.51
N LEU A 23 -5.57 -5.80 -5.16
CA LEU A 23 -4.92 -7.05 -4.78
C LEU A 23 -4.39 -6.99 -3.35
N ILE A 24 -3.62 -5.95 -3.03
CA ILE A 24 -3.06 -5.74 -1.69
C ILE A 24 -4.16 -5.55 -0.65
N ASN A 25 -5.22 -4.79 -0.99
CA ASN A 25 -6.39 -4.63 -0.13
C ASN A 25 -7.09 -5.98 0.18
N GLY A 26 -7.23 -6.85 -0.81
CA GLY A 26 -7.78 -8.20 -0.63
C GLY A 26 -6.94 -9.04 0.32
N LEU A 27 -5.60 -8.97 0.20
CA LEU A 27 -4.68 -9.68 1.09
C LEU A 27 -4.81 -9.22 2.54
N PHE A 28 -4.80 -7.91 2.77
CA PHE A 28 -4.99 -7.38 4.13
C PHE A 28 -6.35 -7.75 4.71
N LEU A 29 -7.41 -7.73 3.90
CA LEU A 29 -8.74 -8.14 4.34
C LEU A 29 -8.77 -9.61 4.78
N MET A 30 -8.13 -10.50 4.01
CA MET A 30 -8.01 -11.92 4.37
C MET A 30 -7.18 -12.15 5.63
N ALA A 31 -6.17 -11.31 5.88
CA ALA A 31 -5.37 -11.32 7.10
C ALA A 31 -6.06 -10.62 8.29
N ALA A 32 -7.32 -10.18 8.14
CA ALA A 32 -8.07 -9.40 9.13
C ALA A 32 -7.35 -8.09 9.56
N ILE A 33 -6.58 -7.50 8.65
CA ILE A 33 -5.89 -6.22 8.86
C ILE A 33 -6.74 -5.09 8.26
N PRO A 34 -7.08 -4.05 9.04
CA PRO A 34 -7.80 -2.90 8.52
C PRO A 34 -6.90 -2.13 7.56
N VAL A 35 -7.39 -1.90 6.34
CA VAL A 35 -6.66 -1.17 5.31
C VAL A 35 -7.51 -0.01 4.79
N LYS A 36 -6.84 1.09 4.46
CA LYS A 36 -7.42 2.23 3.74
C LYS A 36 -6.60 2.49 2.49
N LEU A 37 -7.30 2.72 1.39
CA LEU A 37 -6.71 3.18 0.15
C LEU A 37 -7.01 4.67 0.03
N GLU A 38 -5.98 5.51 0.04
CA GLU A 38 -6.12 6.94 -0.23
C GLU A 38 -5.42 7.29 -1.53
N ARG A 39 -6.12 8.04 -2.41
CA ARG A 39 -5.51 8.57 -3.61
C ARG A 39 -4.86 9.91 -3.26
N GLU A 40 -3.54 9.98 -3.35
CA GLU A 40 -2.84 11.23 -3.18
C GLU A 40 -3.25 12.15 -4.33
N SER A 41 -4.09 13.11 -4.00
CA SER A 41 -4.47 14.20 -4.90
C SER A 41 -3.48 15.35 -4.69
N ALA A 42 -2.19 15.11 -4.91
CA ALA A 42 -1.17 16.16 -4.98
C ALA A 42 -1.27 16.92 -6.33
N GLY A 43 -2.48 17.35 -6.67
CA GLY A 43 -2.81 18.14 -7.85
C GLY A 43 -3.24 19.58 -7.54
N ASP A 44 -3.07 20.04 -6.30
CA ASP A 44 -3.66 21.32 -5.85
C ASP A 44 -2.74 22.55 -6.02
N ILE A 45 -1.45 22.39 -6.39
CA ILE A 45 -0.51 23.55 -6.40
C ILE A 45 0.20 23.82 -7.74
N TYR A 46 0.37 22.83 -8.61
CA TYR A 46 0.93 23.05 -9.94
C TYR A 46 0.15 22.21 -10.94
N GLY A 47 -0.60 22.87 -11.82
CA GLY A 47 -1.44 22.27 -12.86
C GLY A 47 -0.64 21.50 -13.93
N LEU A 48 -0.01 20.40 -13.53
CA LEU A 48 0.52 19.36 -14.40
C LEU A 48 -0.41 18.14 -14.31
N THR A 49 -1.62 18.29 -14.84
CA THR A 49 -2.51 17.17 -15.17
C THR A 49 -1.98 16.43 -16.40
N ILE A 50 -0.80 15.80 -16.33
CA ILE A 50 -0.32 14.95 -17.44
C ILE A 50 0.24 13.64 -16.88
N GLY A 51 -0.66 12.69 -16.63
CA GLY A 51 -0.32 11.27 -16.51
C GLY A 51 -1.40 10.44 -15.78
N PRO A 52 -1.72 9.20 -16.23
CA PRO A 52 -2.74 8.32 -15.61
C PRO A 52 -2.35 7.73 -14.22
N LEU A 53 -1.40 8.34 -13.51
CA LEU A 53 -0.67 7.76 -12.37
C LEU A 53 -0.94 8.52 -11.07
N ALA A 54 -2.20 8.69 -10.68
CA ALA A 54 -2.50 9.21 -9.36
C ALA A 54 -2.06 8.17 -8.31
N LYS A 55 -1.00 8.49 -7.56
CA LYS A 55 -0.41 7.63 -6.54
C LYS A 55 -1.49 7.22 -5.52
N LEU A 56 -1.63 5.93 -5.29
CA LEU A 56 -2.51 5.34 -4.29
C LEU A 56 -1.66 4.91 -3.11
N GLN A 57 -1.99 5.43 -1.93
CA GLN A 57 -1.37 5.08 -0.67
C GLN A 57 -2.21 4.02 0.03
N ILE A 58 -1.54 2.99 0.53
CA ILE A 58 -2.13 1.90 1.29
C ILE A 58 -1.76 2.12 2.74
N LEU A 59 -2.77 2.39 3.56
CA LEU A 59 -2.60 2.72 4.96
C LEU A 59 -3.18 1.63 5.84
N VAL A 60 -2.47 1.34 6.93
CA VAL A 60 -2.91 0.42 7.99
C VAL A 60 -2.84 1.14 9.33
N PRO A 61 -3.59 0.70 10.36
CA PRO A 61 -3.43 1.24 11.70
C PRO A 61 -2.00 0.97 12.20
N GLN A 62 -1.42 1.94 12.92
CA GLN A 62 -0.05 1.87 13.42
C GLN A 62 0.27 0.56 14.18
N ASP A 63 -0.72 0.02 14.91
CA ASP A 63 -0.61 -1.23 15.67
C ASP A 63 -0.43 -2.48 14.79
N ARG A 64 -0.73 -2.38 13.48
CA ARG A 64 -0.69 -3.48 12.51
C ARG A 64 0.35 -3.27 11.42
N VAL A 65 1.23 -2.28 11.55
CA VAL A 65 2.29 -2.02 10.57
C VAL A 65 3.21 -3.22 10.44
N GLU A 66 3.66 -3.81 11.56
CA GLU A 66 4.56 -4.97 11.55
C GLU A 66 3.93 -6.20 10.87
N ASP A 67 2.64 -6.45 11.12
CA ASP A 67 1.89 -7.53 10.45
C ASP A 67 1.76 -7.24 8.95
N ALA A 68 1.51 -5.98 8.60
CA ALA A 68 1.34 -5.57 7.21
C ALA A 68 2.64 -5.67 6.41
N GLU A 69 3.76 -5.23 6.99
CA GLU A 69 5.09 -5.34 6.40
C GLU A 69 5.49 -6.79 6.14
N LYS A 70 5.12 -7.73 7.04
CA LYS A 70 5.37 -9.17 6.82
C LYS A 70 4.61 -9.72 5.62
N ILE A 71 3.36 -9.29 5.42
CA ILE A 71 2.55 -9.72 4.27
C ILE A 71 3.14 -9.15 2.97
N LEU A 72 3.54 -7.88 2.97
CA LEU A 72 4.19 -7.25 1.82
C LEU A 72 5.55 -7.88 1.51
N ALA A 73 6.34 -8.19 2.55
CA ALA A 73 7.62 -8.88 2.42
C ALA A 73 7.46 -10.30 1.82
N GLY A 74 6.39 -11.01 2.18
CA GLY A 74 6.08 -12.31 1.57
C GLY A 74 5.77 -12.23 0.07
N GLN A 75 5.32 -11.08 -0.44
CA GLN A 75 5.03 -10.91 -1.88
C GLN A 75 6.27 -10.62 -2.72
N VAL A 76 7.31 -10.00 -2.15
CA VAL A 76 8.55 -9.69 -2.90
C VAL A 76 9.44 -10.93 -3.09
N GLU A 77 9.21 -11.99 -2.32
CA GLU A 77 9.99 -13.23 -2.42
C GLU A 77 9.56 -14.10 -3.62
N GLU A 78 8.39 -13.85 -4.23
CA GLU A 78 7.92 -14.52 -5.44
C GLU A 78 8.33 -13.80 -6.75
N ALA A 79 8.95 -12.62 -6.68
CA ALA A 79 9.39 -11.84 -7.84
C ALA A 79 10.91 -11.90 -8.11
N GLN A 80 11.59 -12.94 -7.61
CA GLN A 80 13.01 -13.22 -7.89
C GLN A 80 13.20 -14.62 -8.50
N ASP A 81 12.71 -14.78 -9.73
CA ASP A 81 13.05 -15.89 -10.65
C ASP A 81 12.69 -15.33 -12.04
N ASP A 82 13.51 -15.25 -13.08
CA ASP A 82 14.87 -15.70 -13.40
C ASP A 82 15.22 -14.90 -14.68
N GLU A 83 16.15 -13.94 -14.63
CA GLU A 83 16.80 -13.41 -15.84
C GLU A 83 18.31 -13.47 -15.61
N GLY A 84 18.83 -14.70 -15.64
CA GLY A 84 20.27 -14.97 -15.78
C GLY A 84 20.83 -14.36 -17.08
N PRO A 85 22.12 -14.01 -17.11
CA PRO A 85 22.72 -13.20 -18.15
C PRO A 85 22.64 -13.88 -19.53
N ILE A 86 22.21 -13.11 -20.53
CA ILE A 86 22.41 -13.45 -21.95
C ILE A 86 23.92 -13.45 -22.27
N GLU A 87 24.47 -14.63 -22.55
CA GLU A 87 25.80 -14.80 -23.19
C GLU A 87 25.72 -14.67 -24.72
#